data_AF-A0A1V5YQQ0-F1
#
_entry.id   AF-A0A1V5YQQ0-F1
#
_cell.length_a   1.000
_cell.length_b   1.000
_cell.length_c   1.000
_cell.angle_alpha   90.00
_cell.angle_beta   90.00
_cell.angle_gamma   90.00
#
_symmetry.space_group_name_H-M   'P 1'
#
loop_
_entity.id
_entity.type
_entity.pdbx_description
1 polymer ?
#
loop_
_entity_poly.entity_id
_entity_poly.type
_entity_poly.pdbx_seq_one_letter_code
_entity_poly.pdbx_strand_id
1 'polypeptide(L)' 'MDTISDILRQAIRDSGLSVRRLSIHTGINRLCITRFLAGCQLTSDNLDALAHYFDLTLTPIPARTVTKRGKRKKD' A
#
# COMPACT_ATOMS: atom_id res chain seq x y z
N MET A 1 2.03 13.05 -2.44
CA MET A 1 1.95 11.78 -3.19
C MET A 1 1.60 10.75 -2.15
N ASP A 2 0.35 10.34 -2.11
CA ASP A 2 -0.10 9.39 -1.10
C ASP A 2 0.48 8.02 -1.45
N THR A 3 1.13 7.39 -0.47
CA THR A 3 1.66 6.05 -0.68
C THR A 3 0.52 5.03 -0.61
N ILE A 4 0.74 3.82 -1.14
CA ILE A 4 -0.19 2.70 -0.98
C ILE A 4 -0.57 2.50 0.51
N SER A 5 0.41 2.67 1.40
CA SER A 5 0.17 2.57 2.84
C SER A 5 -0.79 3.64 3.35
N ASP A 6 -0.70 4.87 2.85
CA ASP A 6 -1.57 5.97 3.26
C ASP A 6 -3.01 5.75 2.77
N ILE A 7 -3.17 5.29 1.53
CA ILE A 7 -4.48 4.95 0.96
C ILE A 7 -5.14 3.83 1.78
N LEU A 8 -4.39 2.77 2.11
CA LEU A 8 -4.92 1.67 2.92
C LEU A 8 -5.25 2.09 4.35
N ARG A 9 -4.43 2.94 4.98
CA ARG A 9 -4.74 3.50 6.30
C ARG A 9 -6.02 4.33 6.26
N GLN A 10 -6.22 5.09 5.20
CA GLN A 10 -7.43 5.89 5.03
C GLN A 10 -8.66 4.98 4.82
N ALA A 11 -8.56 3.98 3.95
CA ALA A 11 -9.64 2.99 3.74
C ALA A 11 -10.03 2.27 5.04
N ILE A 12 -9.03 1.90 5.87
CA ILE A 12 -9.29 1.33 7.20
C ILE A 12 -10.06 2.32 8.09
N ARG A 13 -9.65 3.59 8.13
CA ARG A 13 -10.32 4.62 8.94
C ARG A 13 -11.76 4.86 8.46
N ASP A 14 -11.95 4.97 7.15
CA ASP A 14 -13.25 5.22 6.52
C ASP A 14 -14.22 4.05 6.70
N SER A 15 -13.71 2.82 6.75
CA SER A 15 -14.53 1.62 7.00
C SER A 15 -15.15 1.58 8.41
N GLY A 16 -14.60 2.34 9.37
CA GLY A 16 -15.04 2.30 10.77
C GLY A 16 -14.84 0.95 11.47
N LEU A 17 -14.09 0.02 10.86
CA LEU A 17 -13.86 -1.31 11.42
C LEU A 17 -12.85 -1.26 12.56
N SER A 18 -13.15 -2.01 13.63
CA SER A 18 -12.18 -2.20 14.71
C SER A 18 -11.03 -3.11 14.25
N VAL A 19 -9.85 -2.91 14.84
CA VAL A 19 -8.66 -3.75 14.60
C VAL A 19 -8.97 -5.24 14.82
N ARG A 20 -9.85 -5.56 15.78
CA ARG A 20 -10.30 -6.93 16.01
C ARG A 20 -11.05 -7.50 14.82
N ARG A 21 -11.98 -6.74 14.22
CA ARG A 21 -12.74 -7.18 13.04
C ARG A 21 -11.81 -7.37 11.84
N LEU A 22 -10.94 -6.40 11.58
CA LEU A 22 -9.94 -6.51 10.52
C LEU A 22 -9.10 -7.78 10.65
N SER A 23 -8.57 -8.05 11.85
CA SER A 23 -7.79 -9.26 12.11
C SER A 23 -8.55 -10.56 11.83
N ILE A 24 -9.86 -10.60 12.10
CA ILE A 24 -10.70 -11.78 11.82
C ILE A 24 -10.94 -11.93 10.31
N HIS A 25 -11.19 -10.83 9.60
CA HIS A 25 -11.51 -10.88 8.17
C HIS A 25 -10.28 -11.09 7.28
N THR A 26 -9.15 -10.47 7.63
CA THR A 26 -7.94 -10.52 6.81
C THR A 26 -6.92 -11.55 7.29
N GLY A 27 -7.11 -12.12 8.48
CA GLY A 27 -6.15 -13.04 9.10
C GLY A 27 -4.89 -12.36 9.63
N ILE A 28 -4.76 -11.04 9.49
CA ILE A 28 -3.58 -10.29 9.91
C ILE A 28 -3.58 -10.16 11.44
N ASN A 29 -2.41 -10.31 12.07
CA ASN A 29 -2.28 -10.12 13.51
C ASN A 29 -2.67 -8.69 13.92
N ARG A 30 -3.47 -8.56 15.00
CA ARG A 30 -3.89 -7.28 15.56
C ARG A 30 -2.71 -6.34 15.83
N LEU A 31 -1.59 -6.85 16.33
CA LEU A 31 -0.39 -6.05 16.59
C LEU A 31 0.16 -5.44 15.29
N CYS A 32 0.17 -6.20 14.20
CA CYS A 32 0.61 -5.73 12.89
C CYS A 32 -0.31 -4.62 12.37
N ILE A 33 -1.64 -4.80 12.48
CA ILE A 33 -2.62 -3.78 12.07
C ILE A 33 -2.45 -2.50 12.91
N THR A 34 -2.31 -2.62 14.24
CA THR A 34 -2.11 -1.46 15.12
C THR A 34 -0.83 -0.71 14.79
N ARG A 35 0.29 -1.43 14.57
CA ARG A 35 1.57 -0.81 14.16
C ARG A 35 1.45 -0.14 12.79
N PHE A 36 0.74 -0.76 11.86
CA PHE A 36 0.50 -0.19 10.53
C PHE A 36 -0.26 1.14 10.62
N LEU A 37 -1.31 1.20 11.44
CA LEU A 37 -2.07 2.44 11.69
C LEU A 37 -1.23 3.52 12.38
N ALA A 38 -0.22 3.13 13.17
CA ALA A 38 0.74 4.03 13.81
C ALA A 38 1.85 4.53 12.86
N GLY A 39 1.87 4.08 11.60
CA GLY A 39 2.83 4.53 10.59
C GLY A 39 3.90 3.51 10.21
N CYS A 40 3.92 2.32 10.83
CA CYS A 40 4.83 1.26 10.41
C CYS A 40 4.46 0.69 9.03
N GLN A 41 5.42 0.04 8.39
CA GLN A 41 5.21 -0.69 7.14
C GLN A 41 4.72 -2.13 7.42
N LEU A 42 3.93 -2.67 6.49
CA LEU A 42 3.54 -4.07 6.45
C LEU A 42 4.34 -4.80 5.36
N THR A 43 4.37 -6.12 5.45
CA THR A 43 4.85 -6.98 4.37
C THR A 43 3.91 -6.89 3.17
N SER A 44 4.43 -7.12 1.96
CA SER A 44 3.65 -7.09 0.72
C SER A 44 2.41 -7.99 0.76
N ASP A 45 2.56 -9.20 1.30
CA ASP A 45 1.47 -10.17 1.46
C ASP A 45 0.28 -9.62 2.30
N ASN A 46 0.59 -8.95 3.41
CA ASN A 46 -0.41 -8.32 4.26
C ASN A 46 -1.05 -7.08 3.60
N LEU A 47 -0.30 -6.36 2.75
CA LEU A 47 -0.83 -5.24 1.98
C LEU A 47 -1.81 -5.74 0.92
N ASP A 48 -1.48 -6.82 0.22
CA ASP A 48 -2.36 -7.44 -0.77
C ASP A 48 -3.65 -7.97 -0.11
N ALA A 49 -3.54 -8.62 1.06
CA ALA A 49 -4.72 -9.08 1.81
C ALA A 49 -5.65 -7.92 2.21
N LEU A 50 -5.09 -6.78 2.64
CA LEU A 50 -5.87 -5.58 2.93
C LEU A 50 -6.48 -4.96 1.67
N ALA A 51 -5.70 -4.86 0.59
CA ALA A 51 -6.18 -4.31 -0.67
C ALA A 51 -7.35 -5.15 -1.22
N HIS A 52 -7.21 -6.47 -1.21
CA HIS A 52 -8.28 -7.38 -1.60
C HIS A 52 -9.52 -7.25 -0.70
N TYR A 53 -9.33 -7.08 0.61
CA TYR A 53 -10.47 -6.92 1.54
C TYR A 53 -11.25 -5.62 1.30
N PHE A 54 -10.58 -4.56 0.87
CA PHE A 54 -11.20 -3.26 0.58
C PHE A 54 -11.56 -3.07 -0.90
N ASP A 55 -11.51 -4.13 -1.71
CA ASP A 55 -11.75 -4.10 -3.16
C ASP A 55 -10.88 -3.04 -3.89
N LEU A 56 -9.66 -2.83 -3.41
CA LEU A 56 -8.69 -1.91 -3.98
C LEU A 56 -7.75 -2.65 -4.96
N THR A 57 -7.55 -2.06 -6.14
CA THR A 57 -6.64 -2.60 -7.14
C THR A 57 -5.32 -1.83 -7.15
N LEU A 58 -4.20 -2.55 -7.00
CA LEU A 58 -2.84 -2.01 -7.15
C LEU A 58 -2.51 -1.89 -8.64
N THR A 59 -2.50 -0.67 -9.17
CA THR A 59 -2.13 -0.42 -10.57
C THR A 59 -0.65 -0.06 -10.70
N PRO A 60 0.13 -0.73 -11.55
CA PRO A 60 1.51 -0.32 -11.82
C PRO A 60 1.52 1.07 -12.45
N ILE A 61 2.33 1.98 -11.91
CA ILE A 61 2.57 3.26 -12.57
C ILE A 61 3.50 2.96 -13.76
N PRO A 62 3.11 3.33 -15.00
CA PRO A 62 3.99 3.15 -16.15
C PRO A 62 5.30 3.87 -15.87
N ALA A 63 6.40 3.13 -15.91
CA ALA A 63 7.73 3.65 -15.62
C ALA A 63 7.92 4.92 -16.44
N ARG A 64 8.29 6.03 -15.78
CA ARG A 64 8.72 7.24 -16.49
C ARG A 64 9.78 6.79 -17.48
N THR A 65 9.48 6.91 -18.77
CA THR A 65 10.47 6.76 -19.82
C THR A 65 11.56 7.77 -19.50
N VAL A 66 12.67 7.31 -18.92
CA VAL A 66 13.89 8.10 -18.83
C VAL A 66 14.28 8.32 -20.27
N THR A 67 13.91 9.48 -20.83
CA THR A 67 14.42 9.90 -22.13
C THR A 67 15.93 9.95 -21.95
N LYS A 68 16.65 8.98 -22.54
CA LYS A 68 18.10 9.04 -22.70
C LYS A 68 18.38 10.31 -23.51
N ARG A 69 18.62 11.41 -22.80
CA ARG A 69 18.95 12.71 -23.38
C ARG A 69 20.30 12.56 -24.09
N GLY A 70 20.23 12.52 -25.42
CA GLY A 70 21.22 12.94 -26.42
C GLY A 70 22.71 12.77 -26.13
N LYS A 71 23.33 11.81 -26.84
CA LYS A 71 24.49 11.98 -27.73
C LYS A 71 25.55 13.04 -27.34
N ARG A 72 26.71 12.59 -26.85
CA ARG A 72 27.99 13.26 -27.13
C ARG A 72 28.73 12.45 -28.20
N LYS A 73 28.75 12.94 -29.44
CA LYS A 73 29.83 12.64 -30.39
C LYS A 73 31.09 13.29 -29.81
N LYS A 74 32.19 12.54 -29.76
CA LYS A 74 33.52 13.05 -29.43
C LYS A 74 34.27 13.04 -30.76
N ASP A 75 34.53 14.23 -31.29
CA ASP A 75 35.59 14.47 -32.27
C ASP A 75 36.97 14.31 -31.58
#